data_AF-A0A2K4G7Z1-F1
#
_entry.id   AF-A0A2K4G7Z1-F1
#
_cell.length_a   1.000
_cell.length_b   1.000
_cell.length_c   1.000
_cell.angle_alpha   90.00
_cell.angle_beta   90.00
_cell.angle_gamma   90.00
#
_symmetry.space_group_name_H-M   'P 1'
#
loop_
_entity.id
_entity.type
_entity.pdbx_description
1 polymer ?
#
loop_
_entity_poly.entity_id
_entity_poly.type
_entity_poly.pdbx_seq_one_letter_code
_entity_poly.pdbx_strand_id
1 'polypeptide(L)'
;MNEKVSEQDGALRALLEAYKTDPGVKAANGYMQVEITRGNVVETHKATSFFMGAREGFALVQAYIGDDPENQKEIQLLSTLKLEAGERYQISDDVPPTVMAFYIVHKGGSQEQSAGNGILKVEKFLVDPSKPHIKGTLEFMCRETPFSEIWMKVVAKDFWVEGDLS
;
A
#
# COMPACT_ATOMS: atom_id res chain seq x y z
N MET A 1 16.96 26.85 12.55
CA MET A 1 15.90 25.99 11.99
C MET A 1 16.51 25.19 10.85
N ASN A 2 16.59 23.86 10.96
CA ASN A 2 16.67 22.86 9.86
C ASN A 2 17.39 21.53 10.19
N GLU A 3 17.49 21.12 11.45
CA GLU A 3 18.06 19.78 11.77
C GLU A 3 17.00 18.66 11.84
N LYS A 4 15.71 19.00 12.08
CA LYS A 4 14.65 17.99 12.23
C LYS A 4 14.12 17.40 10.91
N VAL A 5 14.35 18.06 9.78
CA VAL A 5 13.85 17.61 8.46
C VAL A 5 14.77 16.55 7.84
N SER A 6 16.08 16.59 8.13
CA SER A 6 17.04 15.64 7.54
C SER A 6 17.05 14.26 8.19
N GLU A 7 16.68 14.16 9.47
CA GLU A 7 16.65 12.87 10.18
C GLU A 7 15.45 12.00 9.80
N GLN A 8 14.29 12.62 9.54
CA GLN A 8 13.10 11.89 9.08
C GLN A 8 13.30 11.30 7.68
N ASP A 9 13.96 12.05 6.78
CA ASP A 9 14.33 11.56 5.45
C ASP A 9 15.37 10.43 5.50
N GLY A 10 16.34 10.52 6.43
CA GLY A 10 17.33 9.47 6.65
C GLY A 10 16.71 8.17 7.20
N ALA A 11 15.80 8.28 8.17
CA ALA A 11 15.10 7.15 8.76
C ALA A 11 14.09 6.52 7.78
N LEU A 12 13.40 7.32 6.97
CA LEU A 12 12.51 6.83 5.91
C LEU A 12 13.31 6.12 4.80
N ARG A 13 14.45 6.69 4.37
CA ARG A 13 15.33 6.04 3.38
C ARG A 13 15.95 4.75 3.88
N ALA A 14 16.46 4.73 5.12
CA ALA A 14 17.02 3.52 5.71
C ALA A 14 15.96 2.42 5.88
N LEU A 15 14.73 2.81 6.24
CA LEU A 15 13.58 1.91 6.31
C LEU A 15 13.23 1.34 4.92
N LEU A 16 13.11 2.21 3.91
CA LEU A 16 12.82 1.80 2.53
C LEU A 16 13.95 0.93 1.92
N GLU A 17 15.21 1.18 2.25
CA GLU A 17 16.36 0.38 1.80
C GLU A 17 16.43 -0.99 2.49
N ALA A 18 16.14 -1.07 3.80
CA ALA A 18 16.03 -2.36 4.50
C ALA A 18 14.89 -3.24 3.95
N TYR A 19 13.84 -2.62 3.38
CA TYR A 19 12.72 -3.34 2.77
C TYR A 19 12.96 -3.79 1.32
N LYS A 20 14.00 -3.29 0.64
CA LYS A 20 14.38 -3.77 -0.70
C LYS A 20 15.04 -5.15 -0.70
N THR A 21 15.48 -5.64 0.46
CA THR A 21 16.37 -6.81 0.56
C THR A 21 15.70 -8.12 0.98
N ASP A 22 14.39 -8.19 1.19
CA ASP A 22 13.75 -9.44 1.62
C ASP A 22 12.83 -10.05 0.55
N PRO A 23 13.32 -11.05 -0.21
CA PRO A 23 12.53 -11.75 -1.21
C PRO A 23 11.63 -12.78 -0.53
N GLY A 24 10.36 -12.43 -0.29
CA GLY A 24 9.29 -13.43 -0.14
C GLY A 24 8.79 -13.73 1.27
N VAL A 25 8.91 -12.81 2.23
CA VAL A 25 8.23 -13.02 3.53
C VAL A 25 6.75 -12.69 3.37
N LYS A 26 5.93 -13.75 3.38
CA LYS A 26 4.50 -13.71 3.73
C LYS A 26 4.35 -13.26 5.18
N ALA A 27 4.77 -12.03 5.47
CA ALA A 27 4.92 -11.49 6.82
C ALA A 27 3.59 -10.95 7.36
N ALA A 28 2.46 -11.27 6.74
CA ALA A 28 1.17 -10.82 7.22
C ALA A 28 0.05 -11.77 6.81
N ASN A 29 -0.89 -11.98 7.73
CA ASN A 29 -2.15 -12.65 7.46
C ASN A 29 -3.20 -11.61 7.10
N GLY A 30 -4.04 -11.89 6.12
CA GLY A 30 -5.00 -10.90 5.68
C GLY A 30 -6.03 -11.39 4.69
N TYR A 31 -6.99 -10.50 4.42
CA TYR A 31 -7.91 -10.60 3.32
C TYR A 31 -8.08 -9.21 2.70
N MET A 32 -8.02 -9.15 1.38
CA MET A 32 -8.31 -7.93 0.62
C MET A 32 -8.99 -8.35 -0.69
N GLN A 33 -10.24 -7.95 -0.85
CA GLN A 33 -10.93 -8.04 -2.13
C GLN A 33 -10.70 -6.74 -2.89
N VAL A 34 -10.16 -6.87 -4.10
CA VAL A 34 -9.80 -5.73 -4.94
C VAL A 34 -10.66 -5.75 -6.19
N GLU A 35 -11.38 -4.66 -6.44
CA GLU A 35 -12.06 -4.39 -7.70
C GLU A 35 -11.22 -3.39 -8.51
N ILE A 36 -10.89 -3.75 -9.75
CA ILE A 36 -10.18 -2.87 -10.68
C ILE A 36 -11.10 -2.60 -11.87
N THR A 37 -11.43 -1.33 -12.09
CA THR A 37 -12.33 -0.90 -13.17
C THR A 37 -11.56 -0.10 -14.20
N ARG A 38 -11.63 -0.54 -15.46
CA ARG A 38 -11.02 0.07 -16.65
C ARG A 38 -12.13 0.38 -17.68
N GLY A 39 -12.60 1.62 -17.74
CA GLY A 39 -13.77 1.97 -18.55
C GLY A 39 -14.99 1.11 -18.17
N ASN A 40 -15.44 0.24 -19.07
CA ASN A 40 -16.58 -0.67 -18.84
C ASN A 40 -16.17 -2.06 -18.33
N VAL A 41 -14.87 -2.35 -18.21
CA VAL A 41 -14.36 -3.64 -17.74
C VAL A 41 -14.15 -3.58 -16.23
N VAL A 42 -14.70 -4.54 -15.50
CA VAL A 42 -14.53 -4.69 -14.05
C VAL A 42 -13.88 -6.05 -13.78
N GLU A 43 -12.75 -6.03 -13.09
CA GLU A 43 -12.06 -7.22 -12.63
C GLU A 43 -12.15 -7.31 -11.10
N THR A 44 -12.49 -8.48 -10.58
CA THR A 44 -12.44 -8.76 -9.14
C THR A 44 -11.30 -9.71 -8.85
N HIS A 45 -10.44 -9.30 -7.93
CA HIS A 45 -9.27 -10.01 -7.48
C HIS A 45 -9.35 -10.25 -5.97
N LYS A 46 -8.65 -11.28 -5.51
CA LYS A 46 -8.37 -11.49 -4.09
C LYS A 46 -6.87 -11.43 -3.91
N ALA A 47 -6.38 -10.55 -3.04
CA ALA A 47 -4.99 -10.61 -2.64
C ALA A 47 -4.78 -11.83 -1.73
N THR A 48 -3.79 -12.64 -2.07
CA THR A 48 -3.51 -13.93 -1.42
C THR A 48 -2.27 -13.88 -0.54
N SER A 49 -1.46 -12.82 -0.67
CA SER A 49 -0.23 -12.61 0.09
C SER A 49 -0.11 -11.14 0.48
N PHE A 50 0.44 -10.89 1.68
CA PHE A 50 0.53 -9.58 2.27
C PHE A 50 1.89 -9.36 2.93
N PHE A 51 2.29 -8.09 2.94
CA PHE A 51 3.30 -7.55 3.85
C PHE A 51 2.70 -6.36 4.61
N MET A 52 3.02 -6.25 5.90
CA MET A 52 2.63 -5.10 6.71
C MET A 52 3.73 -4.70 7.69
N GLY A 53 4.10 -3.43 7.66
CA GLY A 53 4.93 -2.79 8.67
C GLY A 53 4.20 -1.57 9.21
N ALA A 54 4.08 -1.44 10.53
CA ALA A 54 3.51 -0.25 11.15
C ALA A 54 4.21 0.12 12.45
N ARG A 55 4.36 1.41 12.67
CA ARG A 55 4.85 2.03 13.91
C ARG A 55 4.10 3.34 14.12
N GLU A 56 4.37 4.02 15.24
CA GLU A 56 3.79 5.35 15.43
C GLU A 56 4.22 6.29 14.30
N GLY A 57 3.25 6.92 13.62
CA GLY A 57 3.50 7.82 12.50
C GLY A 57 3.89 7.13 11.18
N PHE A 58 3.72 5.82 11.06
CA PHE A 58 4.03 5.12 9.80
C PHE A 58 3.20 3.85 9.61
N ALA A 59 2.73 3.63 8.39
CA ALA A 59 2.13 2.37 7.96
C ALA A 59 2.54 2.04 6.52
N LEU A 60 2.90 0.78 6.27
CA LEU A 60 3.11 0.20 4.96
C LEU A 60 2.30 -1.09 4.87
N VAL A 61 1.49 -1.20 3.81
CA VAL A 61 0.80 -2.44 3.43
C VAL A 61 1.14 -2.72 1.98
N GLN A 62 1.53 -3.95 1.67
CA GLN A 62 1.62 -4.45 0.29
C GLN A 62 0.71 -5.67 0.17
N ALA A 63 -0.15 -5.66 -0.82
CA ALA A 63 -1.10 -6.74 -1.09
C ALA A 63 -0.87 -7.25 -2.51
N TYR A 64 -0.42 -8.49 -2.62
CA TYR A 64 -0.08 -9.11 -3.90
C TYR A 64 -1.28 -9.88 -4.47
N ILE A 65 -1.49 -9.71 -5.77
CA ILE A 65 -2.55 -10.33 -6.57
C ILE A 65 -1.88 -11.22 -7.61
N GLY A 66 -2.01 -12.53 -7.44
CA GLY A 66 -1.34 -13.55 -8.25
C GLY A 66 -0.34 -14.35 -7.43
N ASP A 67 0.02 -15.54 -7.92
CA ASP A 67 0.93 -16.46 -7.23
C ASP A 67 2.34 -16.48 -7.83
N ASP A 68 2.53 -15.88 -9.01
CA ASP A 68 3.82 -15.79 -9.71
C ASP A 68 4.50 -14.44 -9.42
N PRO A 69 5.59 -14.41 -8.63
CA PRO A 69 6.30 -13.17 -8.32
C PRO A 69 6.83 -12.43 -9.55
N GLU A 70 7.11 -13.14 -10.65
CA GLU A 70 7.56 -12.51 -11.89
C GLU A 70 6.42 -11.91 -12.71
N ASN A 71 5.17 -12.29 -12.42
CA ASN A 71 3.98 -11.89 -13.17
C ASN A 71 2.76 -11.67 -12.24
N GLN A 72 2.91 -10.76 -11.28
CA GLN A 72 1.85 -10.42 -10.31
C GLN A 72 1.52 -8.93 -10.32
N LYS A 73 0.39 -8.57 -9.72
CA LYS A 73 0.02 -7.17 -9.43
C LYS A 73 0.17 -6.93 -7.93
N GLU A 74 0.37 -5.69 -7.54
CA GLU A 74 0.49 -5.29 -6.14
C GLU A 74 -0.29 -4.00 -5.89
N ILE A 75 -1.02 -3.97 -4.78
CA ILE A 75 -1.58 -2.75 -4.21
C ILE A 75 -0.72 -2.38 -3.00
N GLN A 76 -0.11 -1.20 -3.05
CA GLN A 76 0.69 -0.68 -1.95
C GLN A 76 0.00 0.53 -1.31
N LEU A 77 -0.06 0.55 0.02
CA LEU A 77 -0.47 1.70 0.83
C LEU A 77 0.74 2.14 1.68
N LEU A 78 1.07 3.42 1.62
CA LEU A 78 2.09 4.04 2.49
C LEU A 78 1.47 5.22 3.23
N SER A 79 1.71 5.32 4.53
CA SER A 79 1.40 6.51 5.32
C SER A 79 2.57 6.93 6.18
N THR A 80 2.79 8.24 6.30
CA THR A 80 3.72 8.89 7.23
C THR A 80 2.98 9.63 8.35
N LEU A 81 1.69 9.35 8.52
CA LEU A 81 0.86 9.84 9.61
C LEU A 81 0.55 8.73 10.60
N LYS A 82 0.14 9.14 11.81
CA LYS A 82 -0.56 8.25 12.73
C LYS A 82 -1.97 8.05 12.20
N LEU A 83 -2.27 6.83 11.75
CA LEU A 83 -3.62 6.45 11.35
C LEU A 83 -4.47 6.22 12.60
N GLU A 84 -5.71 6.69 12.59
CA GLU A 84 -6.65 6.59 13.70
C GLU A 84 -7.92 5.87 13.25
N ALA A 85 -8.49 5.07 14.14
CA ALA A 85 -9.72 4.35 13.87
C ALA A 85 -10.91 5.33 13.73
N GLY A 86 -11.72 5.16 12.69
CA GLY A 86 -12.86 6.02 12.36
C GLY A 86 -12.52 7.16 11.40
N GLU A 87 -11.23 7.42 11.16
CA GLU A 87 -10.78 8.55 10.34
C GLU A 87 -10.74 8.25 8.83
N ARG A 88 -10.73 9.33 8.06
CA ARG A 88 -10.63 9.32 6.60
C ARG A 88 -9.45 10.17 6.15
N TYR A 89 -8.62 9.61 5.29
CA TYR A 89 -7.42 10.27 4.79
C TYR A 89 -7.49 10.41 3.27
N GLN A 90 -7.09 11.58 2.79
CA GLN A 90 -6.90 11.83 1.37
C GLN A 90 -5.61 11.13 0.92
N ILE A 91 -5.71 10.38 -0.17
CA ILE A 91 -4.57 9.82 -0.89
C ILE A 91 -4.21 10.83 -1.97
N SER A 92 -2.94 11.22 -2.01
CA SER A 92 -2.42 12.15 -3.01
C SER A 92 -1.02 11.75 -3.45
N ASP A 93 -0.69 12.08 -4.69
CA ASP A 93 0.67 12.04 -5.26
C ASP A 93 1.40 13.39 -5.14
N ASP A 94 0.81 14.39 -4.48
CA ASP A 94 1.41 15.70 -4.19
C ASP A 94 2.63 15.60 -3.27
N VAL A 95 3.52 16.58 -3.31
CA VAL A 95 4.72 16.64 -2.47
C VAL A 95 4.61 17.73 -1.38
N PRO A 96 4.76 17.40 -0.08
CA PRO A 96 5.02 16.08 0.49
C PRO A 96 3.73 15.28 0.72
N PRO A 97 3.66 14.01 0.28
CA PRO A 97 2.47 13.20 0.50
C PRO A 97 2.50 12.59 1.90
N THR A 98 1.32 12.49 2.51
CA THR A 98 1.15 11.92 3.86
C THR A 98 0.50 10.54 3.85
N VAL A 99 -0.35 10.28 2.85
CA VAL A 99 -0.91 8.97 2.53
C VAL A 99 -0.83 8.78 1.01
N MET A 100 -0.21 7.69 0.58
CA MET A 100 -0.05 7.32 -0.83
C MET A 100 -0.59 5.92 -1.07
N ALA A 101 -1.15 5.71 -2.25
CA ALA A 101 -1.48 4.38 -2.73
C ALA A 101 -0.92 4.18 -4.14
N PHE A 102 -0.46 2.96 -4.41
CA PHE A 102 0.11 2.60 -5.69
C PHE A 102 -0.53 1.33 -6.23
N TYR A 103 -0.72 1.31 -7.54
CA TYR A 103 -0.90 0.09 -8.31
C TYR A 103 0.42 -0.26 -9.00
N ILE A 104 0.88 -1.48 -8.77
CA ILE A 104 2.18 -1.96 -9.23
C ILE A 104 1.96 -3.21 -10.10
N VAL A 105 2.63 -3.25 -11.25
CA VAL A 105 2.67 -4.43 -12.14
C VAL A 105 4.09 -4.98 -12.15
N HIS A 106 4.23 -6.26 -11.80
CA HIS A 106 5.46 -7.02 -11.92
C HIS A 106 5.41 -7.84 -13.20
N LYS A 107 6.44 -7.72 -14.05
CA LYS A 107 6.54 -8.47 -15.31
C LYS A 107 7.99 -8.78 -15.66
N GLY A 108 8.38 -10.05 -15.60
CA GLY A 108 9.69 -10.55 -16.04
C GLY A 108 10.88 -9.83 -15.38
N GLY A 109 10.80 -9.58 -14.08
CA GLY A 109 11.82 -8.88 -13.30
C GLY A 109 11.81 -7.35 -13.43
N SER A 110 10.83 -6.79 -14.17
CA SER A 110 10.56 -5.35 -14.19
C SER A 110 9.35 -5.00 -13.33
N GLN A 111 9.33 -3.77 -12.81
CA GLN A 111 8.24 -3.22 -12.01
C GLN A 111 7.79 -1.88 -12.58
N GLU A 112 6.48 -1.74 -12.82
CA GLU A 112 5.87 -0.47 -13.21
C GLU A 112 4.91 -0.01 -12.11
N GLN A 113 5.09 1.21 -11.61
CA GLN A 113 4.36 1.73 -10.44
C GLN A 113 3.60 3.00 -10.78
N SER A 114 2.29 2.99 -10.57
CA SER A 114 1.42 4.15 -10.77
C SER A 114 0.86 4.62 -9.43
N ALA A 115 1.21 5.85 -9.03
CA ALA A 115 0.61 6.52 -7.88
C ALA A 115 -0.84 6.89 -8.18
N GLY A 116 -1.68 6.91 -7.15
CA GLY A 116 -3.08 7.27 -7.29
C GLY A 116 -3.53 8.38 -6.35
N ASN A 117 -4.71 8.88 -6.66
CA ASN A 117 -5.43 9.87 -5.88
C ASN A 117 -6.76 9.29 -5.41
N GLY A 118 -7.15 9.51 -4.15
CA GLY A 118 -8.29 8.80 -3.59
C GLY A 118 -8.50 8.96 -2.09
N ILE A 119 -9.12 7.97 -1.46
CA ILE A 119 -9.49 7.99 -0.05
C ILE A 119 -9.12 6.66 0.60
N LEU A 120 -8.46 6.76 1.75
CA LEU A 120 -8.35 5.68 2.74
C LEU A 120 -9.36 5.95 3.86
N LYS A 121 -10.18 4.96 4.20
CA LYS A 121 -11.03 4.99 5.40
C LYS A 121 -10.53 3.92 6.35
N VAL A 122 -10.19 4.31 7.57
CA VAL A 122 -9.65 3.40 8.58
C VAL A 122 -10.77 3.02 9.53
N GLU A 123 -11.14 1.74 9.56
CA GLU A 123 -12.08 1.22 10.54
C GLU A 123 -11.36 0.87 11.84
N LYS A 124 -10.19 0.26 11.73
CA LYS A 124 -9.37 -0.15 12.87
C LYS A 124 -7.90 -0.03 12.51
N PHE A 125 -7.09 0.49 13.43
CA PHE A 125 -5.65 0.48 13.31
C PHE A 125 -5.06 0.28 14.69
N LEU A 126 -4.24 -0.76 14.86
CA LEU A 126 -3.47 -0.96 16.08
C LEU A 126 -2.00 -1.14 15.72
N VAL A 127 -1.18 -0.42 16.47
CA VAL A 127 0.28 -0.49 16.42
C VAL A 127 0.70 -1.22 17.70
N ASP A 128 0.69 -2.56 17.65
CA ASP A 128 1.39 -3.39 18.62
C ASP A 128 2.70 -3.86 17.97
N PRO A 129 3.86 -3.73 18.64
CA PRO A 129 5.15 -4.06 18.04
C PRO A 129 5.26 -5.52 17.55
N SER A 130 4.42 -6.44 18.03
CA SER A 130 4.42 -7.83 17.59
C SER A 130 3.43 -8.13 16.46
N LYS A 131 2.27 -7.45 16.45
CA LYS A 131 1.14 -7.76 15.55
C LYS A 131 0.40 -6.49 15.12
N PRO A 132 1.03 -5.63 14.30
CA PRO A 132 0.36 -4.46 13.78
C PRO A 132 -0.82 -4.91 12.91
N HIS A 133 -1.95 -4.22 12.99
CA HIS A 133 -3.06 -4.50 12.08
C HIS A 133 -3.82 -3.27 11.62
N ILE A 134 -4.37 -3.37 10.42
CA ILE A 134 -5.24 -2.37 9.82
C ILE A 134 -6.49 -3.05 9.26
N LYS A 135 -7.63 -2.38 9.44
CA LYS A 135 -8.89 -2.71 8.77
C LYS A 135 -9.45 -1.45 8.15
N GLY A 136 -9.95 -1.54 6.92
CA GLY A 136 -10.56 -0.38 6.28
C GLY A 136 -10.99 -0.60 4.84
N THR A 137 -11.16 0.53 4.15
CA THR A 137 -11.42 0.58 2.71
C THR A 137 -10.46 1.54 2.05
N LEU A 138 -9.94 1.16 0.90
CA LEU A 138 -9.04 1.96 0.08
C LEU A 138 -9.70 2.12 -1.30
N GLU A 139 -9.81 3.35 -1.77
CA GLU A 139 -10.31 3.67 -3.11
C GLU A 139 -9.38 4.71 -3.73
N PHE A 140 -8.84 4.44 -4.92
CA PHE A 140 -8.01 5.42 -5.63
C PHE A 140 -8.10 5.26 -7.15
N MET A 141 -7.82 6.37 -7.84
CA MET A 141 -7.70 6.44 -9.28
C MET A 141 -6.21 6.52 -9.65
N CYS A 142 -5.77 5.72 -10.61
CA CYS A 142 -4.40 5.77 -11.13
C CYS A 142 -4.39 5.37 -12.61
N ARG A 143 -3.23 5.48 -13.26
CA ARG A 143 -3.01 4.87 -14.57
C ARG A 143 -2.71 3.37 -14.44
N GLU A 144 -2.93 2.60 -15.50
CA GLU A 144 -2.54 1.18 -15.54
C GLU A 144 -1.04 0.98 -15.39
N THR A 145 -0.28 1.81 -16.09
CA THR A 145 1.17 1.94 -16.00
C THR A 145 1.50 3.44 -16.07
N PRO A 146 2.69 3.90 -15.66
CA PRO A 146 3.02 5.33 -15.63
C PRO A 146 2.77 6.05 -16.97
N PHE A 147 3.01 5.33 -18.07
CA PHE A 147 2.95 5.84 -19.44
C PHE A 147 1.62 5.54 -20.14
N SER A 148 0.71 4.79 -19.51
CA SER A 148 -0.58 4.43 -20.10
C SER A 148 -1.58 5.59 -20.06
N GLU A 149 -2.39 5.72 -21.10
CA GLU A 149 -3.56 6.62 -21.11
C GLU A 149 -4.79 5.99 -20.43
N ILE A 150 -4.71 4.71 -20.09
CA ILE A 150 -5.80 3.97 -19.44
C ILE A 150 -5.85 4.35 -17.96
N TRP A 151 -6.91 5.07 -17.60
CA TRP A 151 -7.26 5.34 -16.21
C TRP A 151 -8.04 4.18 -15.61
N MET A 152 -7.71 3.88 -14.37
CA MET A 152 -8.31 2.81 -13.61
C MET A 152 -8.77 3.31 -12.26
N LYS A 153 -9.90 2.74 -11.79
CA LYS A 153 -10.33 2.83 -10.41
C LYS A 153 -9.94 1.54 -9.69
N VAL A 154 -9.25 1.66 -8.57
CA VAL A 154 -8.93 0.54 -7.69
C VAL A 154 -9.70 0.70 -6.39
N VAL A 155 -10.46 -0.33 -6.01
CA VAL A 155 -11.23 -0.36 -4.77
C VAL A 155 -10.91 -1.63 -3.99
N ALA A 156 -10.29 -1.48 -2.83
CA ALA A 156 -10.14 -2.54 -1.84
C ALA A 156 -11.15 -2.33 -0.72
N LYS A 157 -12.19 -3.18 -0.66
CA LYS A 157 -13.23 -3.11 0.38
C LYS A 157 -12.91 -4.11 1.50
N ASP A 158 -13.27 -3.72 2.72
CA ASP A 158 -13.25 -4.56 3.92
C ASP A 158 -11.94 -5.31 4.08
N PHE A 159 -10.82 -4.64 3.79
CA PHE A 159 -9.52 -5.28 3.90
C PHE A 159 -9.13 -5.37 5.36
N TRP A 160 -8.51 -6.49 5.73
CA TRP A 160 -7.90 -6.72 7.02
C TRP A 160 -6.51 -7.30 6.79
N VAL A 161 -5.49 -6.71 7.41
CA VAL A 161 -4.11 -7.19 7.35
C VAL A 161 -3.53 -7.11 8.75
N GLU A 162 -2.89 -8.18 9.19
CA GLU A 162 -2.13 -8.31 10.44
C GLU A 162 -0.70 -8.71 10.09
N GLY A 163 0.27 -7.87 10.42
CA GLY A 163 1.68 -8.17 10.28
C GLY A 163 2.16 -9.19 11.32
N ASP A 164 3.16 -9.96 10.94
CA ASP A 164 3.95 -10.85 11.76
C ASP A 164 5.41 -10.39 11.65
N LEU A 165 5.85 -9.62 12.64
CA LEU A 165 7.22 -9.09 12.73
C LEU A 165 8.13 -9.98 13.59
N SER A 166 7.70 -11.22 13.88
CA SER A 166 8.40 -12.18 14.75
C SER A 166 9.69 -12.73 14.14
#